data_AF-A0A412NA40-F1
#
_entry.id   AF-A0A412NA40-F1
#
_cell.length_a   1.000
_cell.length_b   1.000
_cell.length_c   1.000
_cell.angle_alpha   90.00
_cell.angle_beta   90.00
_cell.angle_gamma   90.00
#
_symmetry.space_group_name_H-M   'P 1'
#
loop_
_entity.id
_entity.type
_entity.pdbx_description
1 polymer ?
#
loop_
_entity_poly.entity_id
_entity_poly.type
_entity_poly.pdbx_seq_one_letter_code
_entity_poly.pdbx_strand_id
1 'polypeptide(L)'
;MKQTFKKPSYYLLSQAMDGDEKAIEKILAFYDPYISKCCLRPLYDEYGNVYIVVDMELKGLIREALIKMILGFDIALEIEEE
;
A
#
# COMPACT_ATOMS: atom_id res chain seq x y z
N MET A 1 23.70 2.47 11.23
CA MET A 1 22.81 3.57 10.82
C MET A 1 21.37 3.16 11.12
N LYS A 2 20.60 3.96 11.86
CA LYS A 2 19.15 3.74 11.97
C LYS A 2 18.55 3.98 10.59
N GLN A 3 17.94 2.97 9.97
CA GLN A 3 17.19 3.20 8.73
C GLN A 3 15.93 3.98 9.09
N THR A 4 15.85 5.23 8.63
CA THR A 4 14.63 6.03 8.69
C THR A 4 13.81 5.72 7.45
N PHE A 5 12.80 4.86 7.59
CA PHE A 5 11.84 4.66 6.52
C PHE A 5 11.05 5.96 6.32
N LYS A 6 10.99 6.45 5.09
CA LYS A 6 10.10 7.56 4.72
C LYS A 6 8.67 7.13 5.07
N LYS A 7 7.88 8.00 5.68
CA LYS A 7 6.49 7.74 6.03
C LYS A 7 5.60 8.75 5.29
N PRO A 8 4.39 8.38 4.86
CA PRO A 8 3.40 9.36 4.43
C PRO A 8 3.20 10.42 5.51
N SER A 9 2.97 11.66 5.11
CA SER A 9 2.65 12.71 6.08
C SER A 9 1.25 12.48 6.67
N TYR A 10 1.06 12.91 7.91
CA TYR A 10 -0.25 12.86 8.57
C TYR A 10 -1.33 13.55 7.72
N TYR A 11 -1.03 14.73 7.19
CA TYR A 11 -1.96 15.49 6.34
C TYR A 11 -2.39 14.70 5.09
N LEU A 12 -1.48 13.97 4.45
CA LEU A 12 -1.80 13.13 3.30
C LEU A 12 -2.72 11.97 3.69
N LEU A 13 -2.53 11.37 4.86
CA LEU A 13 -3.37 10.29 5.38
C LEU A 13 -4.77 10.80 5.71
N SER A 14 -4.89 11.95 6.38
CA SER A 14 -6.17 12.58 6.68
C SER A 14 -6.97 12.88 5.42
N GLN A 15 -6.34 13.51 4.41
CA GLN A 15 -7.02 13.79 3.13
C GLN A 15 -7.51 12.51 2.44
N ALA A 16 -6.72 11.44 2.48
CA ALA A 16 -7.09 10.18 1.87
C ALA A 16 -8.27 9.50 2.58
N MET A 17 -8.35 9.62 3.91
CA MET A 17 -9.52 9.16 4.69
C MET A 17 -10.78 9.95 4.35
N ASP A 18 -10.65 11.26 4.14
CA ASP A 18 -11.76 12.12 3.70
C ASP A 18 -12.21 11.82 2.25
N GLY A 19 -11.57 10.86 1.58
CA GLY A 19 -11.91 10.43 0.23
C GLY A 19 -11.22 11.21 -0.89
N ASP A 20 -10.18 12.00 -0.61
CA ASP A 20 -9.42 12.69 -1.66
C ASP A 20 -8.69 11.65 -2.55
N GLU A 21 -9.16 11.53 -3.78
CA GLU A 21 -8.64 10.57 -4.76
C GLU A 21 -7.14 10.74 -5.04
N LYS A 22 -6.64 11.98 -5.08
CA LYS A 22 -5.21 12.26 -5.33
C LYS A 22 -4.36 11.89 -4.12
N ALA A 23 -4.89 12.06 -2.92
CA ALA A 23 -4.22 11.64 -1.69
C ALA A 23 -4.14 10.10 -1.62
N ILE A 24 -5.23 9.41 -1.92
CA ILE A 24 -5.29 7.94 -2.02
C ILE A 24 -4.28 7.44 -3.07
N GLU A 25 -4.28 8.02 -4.27
CA GLU A 25 -3.35 7.63 -5.34
C GLU A 25 -1.88 7.80 -4.91
N LYS A 26 -1.54 8.90 -4.23
CA LYS A 26 -0.19 9.12 -3.69
C LYS A 26 0.20 8.09 -2.64
N ILE A 27 -0.73 7.67 -1.78
CA ILE A 27 -0.47 6.61 -0.79
C ILE A 27 -0.27 5.27 -1.51
N LEU A 28 -1.12 4.93 -2.48
CA LEU A 28 -0.97 3.70 -3.27
C LEU A 28 0.36 3.67 -4.02
N ALA A 29 0.75 4.78 -4.65
CA ALA A 29 2.03 4.90 -5.32
C ALA A 29 3.22 4.77 -4.35
N PHE A 30 3.08 5.31 -3.12
CA PHE A 30 4.08 5.17 -2.08
C PHE A 30 4.28 3.70 -1.67
N TYR A 31 3.21 2.91 -1.57
CA TYR A 31 3.27 1.49 -1.20
C TYR A 31 3.44 0.53 -2.38
N ASP A 32 3.35 0.98 -3.64
CA ASP A 32 3.40 0.12 -4.83
C ASP A 32 4.66 -0.78 -4.90
N PRO A 33 5.87 -0.32 -4.55
CA PRO A 33 7.05 -1.20 -4.53
C PRO A 33 6.93 -2.32 -3.50
N TYR A 34 6.36 -2.03 -2.33
CA TYR A 34 6.14 -3.02 -1.28
C TYR A 34 5.05 -4.02 -1.69
N ILE A 35 3.93 -3.53 -2.21
CA ILE A 35 2.84 -4.38 -2.72
C ILE A 35 3.36 -5.29 -3.84
N SER A 36 4.11 -4.75 -4.79
CA SER A 36 4.70 -5.52 -5.90
C SER A 36 5.64 -6.61 -5.38
N LYS A 37 6.43 -6.31 -4.34
CA LYS A 37 7.30 -7.30 -3.69
C LYS A 37 6.51 -8.42 -3.01
N CYS A 38 5.39 -8.10 -2.35
CA CYS A 38 4.50 -9.10 -1.75
C CYS A 38 3.83 -10.00 -2.80
N CYS A 39 3.66 -9.49 -4.02
CA CYS A 39 3.02 -10.21 -5.12
C CYS A 39 4.01 -11.00 -5.99
N LEU A 40 5.28 -11.12 -5.60
CA LEU A 40 6.23 -11.92 -6.38
C LEU A 40 5.90 -13.41 -6.26
N ARG A 41 5.79 -14.07 -7.42
CA ARG A 41 5.50 -15.50 -7.53
C ARG A 41 6.42 -16.17 -8.55
N PRO A 42 6.85 -17.42 -8.30
CA PRO A 42 7.52 -18.21 -9.32
C PRO A 42 6.52 -18.63 -10.40
N LEU A 43 6.90 -18.44 -11.65
CA LEU A 43 6.19 -18.90 -12.84
C LEU A 43 7.09 -19.89 -13.58
N TYR A 44 6.54 -21.04 -13.91
CA TYR A 44 7.25 -22.11 -14.62
C TYR A 44 6.86 -22.08 -16.09
N ASP A 45 7.84 -22.11 -16.98
CA ASP A 45 7.59 -22.34 -18.41
C ASP A 45 7.47 -23.84 -18.73
N GLU A 46 7.17 -24.16 -19.98
CA GLU A 46 7.02 -25.54 -20.47
C GLU A 46 8.32 -26.36 -20.39
N TYR A 47 9.48 -25.69 -20.30
CA TYR A 47 10.80 -26.30 -20.20
C TYR A 47 11.28 -26.44 -18.75
N GLY A 48 10.48 -26.01 -17.77
CA GLY A 48 10.80 -26.04 -16.34
C GLY A 48 11.68 -24.89 -15.84
N ASN A 49 11.92 -23.85 -16.63
CA ASN A 49 12.62 -22.65 -16.18
C ASN A 49 11.72 -21.83 -15.25
N VAL A 50 12.32 -21.25 -14.21
CA VAL A 50 11.62 -20.44 -13.21
C VAL A 50 11.84 -18.96 -13.46
N TYR A 51 10.75 -18.23 -13.58
CA TYR A 51 10.72 -16.77 -13.65
C TYR A 51 10.06 -16.20 -12.40
N ILE A 52 10.59 -15.11 -11.86
CA ILE A 52 9.93 -14.37 -10.80
C ILE A 52 9.10 -13.27 -11.46
N VAL A 53 7.78 -13.36 -11.33
CA VAL A 53 6.83 -12.40 -11.88
C VAL A 53 6.00 -11.79 -10.77
N VAL A 54 5.45 -10.60 -11.04
CA VAL A 54 4.45 -9.98 -10.15
C VAL A 54 3.09 -10.53 -10.54
N ASP A 55 2.41 -11.15 -9.58
CA ASP A 55 1.01 -11.54 -9.70
C ASP A 55 0.13 -10.29 -9.71
N MET A 56 -0.38 -9.95 -10.90
CA MET A 56 -1.14 -8.72 -11.13
C MET A 56 -2.55 -8.78 -10.52
N GLU A 57 -3.13 -9.98 -10.41
CA GLU A 57 -4.44 -10.17 -9.77
C GLU A 57 -4.32 -9.95 -8.27
N LEU A 58 -3.34 -10.59 -7.63
CA LEU A 58 -3.04 -10.39 -6.22
C LEU A 58 -2.67 -8.94 -5.91
N LYS A 59 -1.91 -8.28 -6.81
CA LYS A 59 -1.59 -6.86 -6.68
C LYS A 59 -2.84 -5.98 -6.71
N GLY A 60 -3.79 -6.29 -7.59
CA GLY A 60 -5.10 -5.62 -7.66
C GLY A 60 -5.89 -5.77 -6.35
N LEU A 61 -6.01 -7.00 -5.84
CA LEU A 61 -6.73 -7.30 -4.60
C LEU A 61 -6.13 -6.59 -3.38
N ILE A 62 -4.79 -6.57 -3.25
CA ILE A 62 -4.12 -5.85 -2.15
C ILE A 62 -4.36 -4.34 -2.27
N ARG A 63 -4.30 -3.78 -3.48
CA ARG A 63 -4.59 -2.35 -3.70
C ARG A 63 -6.03 -2.00 -3.33
N GLU A 64 -7.00 -2.82 -3.74
CA GLU A 64 -8.40 -2.62 -3.39
C GLU A 64 -8.63 -2.70 -1.87
N ALA A 65 -8.07 -3.72 -1.22
CA ALA A 65 -8.15 -3.87 0.23
C ALA A 65 -7.55 -2.67 0.96
N LEU A 66 -6.41 -2.15 0.49
CA LEU A 66 -5.77 -0.98 1.08
C LEU A 66 -6.65 0.28 0.94
N ILE A 67 -7.30 0.49 -0.22
CA ILE A 67 -8.24 1.60 -0.39
C ILE A 67 -9.40 1.50 0.60
N LYS A 68 -10.02 0.31 0.71
CA LYS A 68 -11.12 0.09 1.67
C LYS A 68 -10.69 0.35 3.10
N MET A 69 -9.48 -0.06 3.47
CA MET A 69 -8.91 0.20 4.78
C MET A 69 -8.67 1.68 5.03
N ILE A 70 -8.14 2.43 4.05
CA ILE A 70 -7.94 3.88 4.17
C ILE A 70 -9.27 4.60 4.39
N LEU A 71 -10.29 4.27 3.60
CA LEU A 71 -11.61 4.90 3.69
C LEU A 71 -12.38 4.52 4.95
N GLY A 72 -12.10 3.35 5.53
CA GLY A 72 -12.69 2.87 6.78
C GLY A 72 -11.84 3.16 8.02
N PHE A 73 -10.69 3.83 7.86
CA PHE A 73 -9.81 4.14 8.98
C PHE A 73 -10.37 5.32 9.76
N ASP A 74 -10.39 5.22 11.09
CA ASP A 74 -10.78 6.29 11.99
C ASP A 74 -9.57 6.71 12.82
N ILE A 75 -9.17 7.99 12.71
CA ILE A 75 -8.08 8.54 13.52
C ILE A 75 -8.72 8.97 14.84
N ALA A 76 -8.59 8.12 15.85
CA ALA A 76 -8.85 8.54 17.22
C ALA A 76 -7.82 9.62 17.59
N LEU A 77 -8.30 10.86 17.72
CA LEU A 77 -7.54 11.92 18.37
C LEU A 77 -7.61 11.67 19.88
N GLU A 78 -6.65 10.93 20.43
CA GLU A 78 -6.38 10.97 21.86
C GLU A 78 -5.80 12.36 22.17
N ILE A 79 -6.67 13.27 22.59
CA ILE A 79 -6.27 14.55 23.16
C ILE A 79 -5.78 14.21 24.58
N GLU A 80 -4.47 14.21 24.81
CA GLU A 80 -3.96 14.28 26.19
C GLU A 80 -4.41 15.64 26.77
N GLU A 81 -5.46 15.63 27.58
CA GLU A 81 -5.82 16.79 28.40
C GLU A 81 -4.73 16.96 29.48
N GLU A 82 -3.93 18.02 29.34
CA GLU A 82 -2.98 18.49 30.36
C GLU A 82 -3.67 19.37 31.42
#